data_AF-A0A945CMZ6-F1
#
_entry.id   AF-A0A945CMZ6-F1
#
_cell.length_a   1.000
_cell.length_b   1.000
_cell.length_c   1.000
_cell.angle_alpha   90.00
_cell.angle_beta   90.00
_cell.angle_gamma   90.00
#
_symmetry.space_group_name_H-M   'P 1'
#
loop_
_entity.id
_entity.type
_entity.pdbx_description
1 polymer ?
#
loop_
_entity_poly.entity_id
_entity_poly.type
_entity_poly.pdbx_seq_one_letter_code
_entity_poly.pdbx_strand_id
1 'polypeptide(L)' 'IEYDCLASAAWIDEQTLNMEVYITDIYLGGLRISFAFKGEEIGVFMTKQAEWFLDEYNGFAGGKRL' A
#
# COMPACT_ATOMS: atom_id res chain seq x y z
N ILE A 1 -10.82 7.65 -15.45
CA ILE A 1 -11.65 8.18 -14.34
C ILE A 1 -10.74 8.23 -13.15
N GLU A 2 -10.65 9.37 -12.48
CA GLU A 2 -9.93 9.54 -11.21
C GLU A 2 -10.91 9.30 -10.06
N TYR A 3 -10.45 8.76 -8.93
CA TYR A 3 -11.29 8.51 -7.77
C TYR A 3 -10.83 9.36 -6.58
N ASP A 4 -11.78 9.86 -5.78
CA ASP A 4 -11.44 10.50 -4.51
C ASP A 4 -10.85 9.48 -3.56
N CYS A 5 -9.67 9.80 -3.04
CA CYS A 5 -8.91 8.94 -2.16
C CYS A 5 -8.51 9.67 -0.88
N LEU A 6 -8.61 8.98 0.25
CA LEU A 6 -8.00 9.37 1.51
C LEU A 6 -6.76 8.52 1.74
N ALA A 7 -5.60 9.15 1.88
CA ALA A 7 -4.33 8.46 2.11
C ALA A 7 -3.73 8.85 3.45
N SER A 8 -3.24 7.87 4.19
CA SER A 8 -2.51 8.08 5.44
C SER A 8 -1.37 7.08 5.58
N ALA A 9 -0.33 7.44 6.32
CA ALA A 9 0.77 6.55 6.62
C ALA A 9 1.33 6.83 8.01
N ALA A 10 1.83 5.78 8.67
CA ALA A 10 2.45 5.86 9.98
C ALA A 10 3.56 4.83 10.13
N TRP A 11 4.62 5.24 10.81
CA TRP A 11 5.69 4.34 11.25
C TRP A 11 5.16 3.48 12.40
N ILE A 12 5.27 2.16 12.25
CA ILE A 12 4.92 1.22 13.34
C ILE A 12 6.14 0.88 14.20
N ASP A 13 7.33 1.02 13.62
CA ASP A 13 8.64 0.91 14.26
C ASP A 13 9.69 1.70 13.43
N GLU A 14 10.97 1.62 13.80
CA GLU A 14 12.07 2.35 13.13
C GLU A 14 12.33 1.92 11.67
N GLN A 15 11.82 0.75 11.26
CA GLN A 15 12.11 0.11 9.98
C GLN A 15 10.87 -0.15 9.13
N THR A 16 9.67 0.06 9.68
CA THR A 16 8.43 -0.32 9.01
C THR A 16 7.45 0.86 8.94
N LEU A 17 7.10 1.23 7.70
CA LEU A 17 6.08 2.23 7.40
C LEU A 17 4.85 1.53 6.84
N ASN A 18 3.69 1.74 7.46
CA ASN A 18 2.42 1.30 6.92
C ASN A 18 1.69 2.47 6.28
N MET A 19 1.10 2.23 5.12
CA MET A 19 0.24 3.15 4.39
C MET A 19 -1.12 2.52 4.15
N GLU A 20 -2.16 3.34 4.29
CA GLU A 20 -3.54 2.97 3.98
C GLU A 20 -4.16 4.04 3.08
N VAL A 21 -4.77 3.57 2.00
CA VAL A 21 -5.50 4.40 1.05
C VAL A 21 -6.92 3.87 0.93
N TYR A 22 -7.90 4.74 1.12
CA TYR A 22 -9.31 4.45 0.91
C TYR A 22 -9.81 5.18 -0.33
N ILE A 23 -10.50 4.47 -1.20
CA ILE A 23 -11.30 5.04 -2.29
C ILE A 23 -12.69 5.31 -1.70
N THR A 24 -13.15 6.55 -1.75
CA THR A 24 -14.33 7.01 -1.00
C THR A 24 -15.45 7.59 -1.87
N ASP A 25 -15.37 7.43 -3.20
CA ASP A 25 -16.36 7.96 -4.15
C ASP A 25 -17.24 6.83 -4.74
N ILE A 26 -17.45 6.82 -6.07
CA ILE A 26 -18.39 5.94 -6.79
C ILE A 26 -18.15 4.45 -6.51
N TYR A 27 -16.92 4.08 -6.14
CA TYR A 27 -16.60 2.75 -5.67
C TYR A 27 -15.86 2.77 -4.33
N LEU A 28 -16.24 1.84 -3.45
CA LEU A 28 -15.58 1.63 -2.18
C LEU A 28 -14.44 0.61 -2.33
N GLY A 29 -13.26 1.02 -1.89
CA GLY A 29 -12.06 0.19 -1.94
C GLY A 29 -10.99 0.67 -0.98
N GLY A 30 -10.02 -0.19 -0.74
CA GLY A 30 -8.93 -0.01 0.18
C GLY A 30 -7.65 -0.61 -0.38
N LEU A 31 -6.54 0.05 -0.11
CA LEU A 31 -5.19 -0.39 -0.43
C LEU A 31 -4.35 -0.23 0.83
N ARG A 32 -3.68 -1.32 1.21
CA ARG A 32 -2.73 -1.35 2.32
C ARG A 32 -1.35 -1.70 1.79
N ILE A 33 -0.36 -0.93 2.19
CA ILE A 33 1.03 -1.12 1.80
C ILE A 33 1.90 -1.09 3.05
N SER A 34 2.72 -2.13 3.22
CA SER A 34 3.76 -2.18 4.25
C SER A 34 5.13 -2.09 3.59
N PHE A 35 5.90 -1.08 3.97
CA PHE A 35 7.28 -0.90 3.56
C PHE A 35 8.18 -1.29 4.72
N ALA A 36 9.10 -2.23 4.50
CA ALA A 36 10.10 -2.64 5.48
C ALA A 36 11.50 -2.33 4.95
N PHE A 37 12.30 -1.61 5.72
CA PHE A 37 13.65 -1.17 5.35
C PHE A 37 14.70 -1.97 6.12
N LYS A 38 15.73 -2.44 5.42
CA LYS A 38 16.87 -3.14 6.02
C LYS A 38 18.18 -2.70 5.37
N GLY A 39 18.88 -1.77 6.01
CA GLY A 39 20.10 -1.19 5.44
C GLY A 39 19.80 -0.48 4.12
N GLU A 40 20.28 -1.05 3.01
CA GLU A 40 20.04 -0.53 1.66
C GLU A 40 18.92 -1.26 0.90
N GLU A 41 18.23 -2.19 1.56
CA GLU A 41 17.16 -3.01 1.00
C GLU A 41 15.79 -2.48 1.45
N ILE A 42 14.79 -2.62 0.57
CA ILE A 42 13.38 -2.36 0.87
C ILE A 42 12.54 -3.58 0.46
N GLY A 43 11.62 -3.98 1.33
CA GLY A 43 10.51 -4.88 1.02
C GLY A 43 9.20 -4.09 0.98
N VAL A 44 8.34 -4.41 0.03
CA VAL A 44 7.02 -3.81 -0.13
C VAL A 44 6.01 -4.93 -0.21
N PHE A 45 5.10 -4.99 0.77
CA PHE A 45 3.95 -5.88 0.74
C PHE A 45 2.69 -5.06 0.49
N MET A 46 1.89 -5.46 -0.50
CA MET A 46 0.69 -4.74 -0.89
C MET A 46 -0.51 -5.68 -0.89
N THR A 47 -1.59 -5.24 -0.26
CA THR A 47 -2.90 -5.89 -0.35
C THR A 47 -3.95 -4.86 -0.71
N LYS A 48 -4.89 -5.27 -1.54
CA LYS A 48 -6.02 -4.43 -1.93
C LYS A 48 -7.33 -5.15 -1.63
N GLN A 49 -8.32 -4.38 -1.24
CA GLN A 49 -9.66 -4.85 -0.94
C GLN A 49 -10.63 -3.89 -1.61
N ALA A 50 -11.36 -4.33 -2.62
CA ALA A 50 -12.52 -3.60 -3.12
C ALA A 50 -13.67 -4.57 -3.27
N GLU A 51 -14.87 -4.02 -3.19
CA GLU A 51 -16.08 -4.84 -3.22
C GLU A 51 -16.26 -5.53 -4.59
N TRP A 52 -15.81 -4.95 -5.72
CA TRP A 52 -16.15 -5.49 -7.06
C TRP A 52 -15.19 -5.22 -8.25
N PHE A 53 -14.08 -4.47 -8.09
CA PHE A 53 -13.35 -3.94 -9.28
C PHE A 53 -11.82 -3.83 -9.17
N LEU A 54 -11.21 -4.03 -8.01
CA LEU A 54 -9.75 -4.09 -7.90
C LEU A 54 -9.28 -5.51 -8.17
N ASP A 55 -9.10 -5.85 -9.44
CA ASP A 55 -8.46 -7.10 -9.85
C ASP A 55 -6.95 -6.88 -10.07
N GLU A 56 -6.12 -7.81 -9.56
CA GLU A 56 -4.73 -8.09 -10.03
C GLU A 56 -3.46 -7.52 -9.33
N TYR A 57 -3.48 -7.17 -8.04
CA TYR A 57 -2.20 -7.25 -7.29
C TYR A 57 -2.41 -7.42 -5.78
N ASN A 58 -2.07 -8.62 -5.30
CA ASN A 58 -1.76 -8.92 -3.91
C ASN A 58 -0.39 -9.58 -3.94
N GLY A 59 0.62 -8.97 -3.36
CA GLY A 59 1.99 -9.43 -3.62
C GLY A 59 3.09 -8.71 -2.87
N PHE A 60 4.29 -9.19 -3.11
CA PHE A 60 5.52 -8.70 -2.52
C PHE A 60 6.47 -8.23 -3.63
N ALA A 61 7.11 -7.08 -3.41
CA ALA A 61 8.18 -6.56 -4.23
C ALA A 61 9.38 -6.20 -3.34
N GLY A 62 10.58 -6.24 -3.90
CA GLY A 62 11.81 -5.89 -3.21
C GLY A 62 12.70 -5.01 -4.06
N GLY A 63 13.51 -4.18 -3.41
CA GLY A 63 14.47 -3.31 -4.06
C GLY A 63 15.73 -3.13 -3.23
N LYS A 64 16.79 -2.66 -3.89
CA LYS A 64 18.06 -2.29 -3.25
C LYS A 64 18.54 -0.96 -3.82
N ARG A 65 19.10 -0.10 -2.98
CA ARG A 65 19.78 1.12 -3.41
C ARG A 65 21.02 0.77 -4.25
N LEU A 66 21.14 1.37 -5.44
CA LEU A 66 22.29 1.23 -6.34
C LEU A 66 23.40 2.22 -5.97
#